data_AF-A0A7I7WF91-F1
#
_entry.id   AF-A0A7I7WF91-F1
#
_cell.length_a   1.000
_cell.length_b   1.000
_cell.length_c   1.000
_cell.angle_alpha   90.00
_cell.angle_beta   90.00
_cell.angle_gamma   90.00
#
_symmetry.space_group_name_H-M   'P 1'
#
loop_
_entity.id
_entity.type
_entity.pdbx_description
1 polymer ?
#
loop_
_entity_poly.entity_id
_entity_poly.type
_entity_poly.pdbx_seq_one_letter_code
_entity_poly.pdbx_strand_id
1 'polypeptide(L)'
;MTVDTALEDYPQRPPGDLYCRIPQDSPFNVRGARNIPCETVPGKRAPTVKLCESDEAFVPLNDGFNWKGDPNATVSGQPIPHLPPEAAPPPPPAAPPPFAAAEYDPATGSYIGPDGRRYTQSDLAEGAPENKTWQTMLLPPAN
;
A
#
# COMPACT_ATOMS: atom_id res chain seq x y z
N MET A 1 22.80 -4.92 5.22
CA MET A 1 22.70 -3.90 4.16
C MET A 1 21.56 -2.99 4.54
N THR A 2 21.89 -1.77 4.95
CA THR A 2 20.91 -0.76 5.35
C THR A 2 20.41 -0.11 4.07
N VAL A 3 19.13 -0.29 3.76
CA VAL A 3 18.52 0.31 2.56
C VAL A 3 18.23 1.78 2.90
N ASP A 4 18.92 2.69 2.22
CA ASP A 4 18.68 4.13 2.31
C ASP A 4 17.50 4.48 1.40
N THR A 5 16.36 4.79 2.02
CA THR A 5 15.10 5.07 1.32
C THR A 5 15.14 6.34 0.46
N ALA A 6 16.19 7.16 0.58
CA ALA A 6 16.36 8.36 -0.24
C ALA A 6 16.93 8.09 -1.65
N LEU A 7 17.45 6.89 -1.92
CA LEU A 7 18.08 6.51 -3.19
C LEU A 7 17.26 5.51 -4.02
N GLU A 8 16.11 5.07 -3.51
CA GLU A 8 15.27 4.06 -4.15
C GLU A 8 14.02 4.72 -4.74
N ASP A 9 14.01 4.88 -6.07
CA ASP A 9 12.91 5.52 -6.83
C ASP A 9 11.59 4.74 -6.70
N TYR A 10 11.68 3.41 -6.61
CA TYR A 10 10.55 2.52 -6.34
C TYR A 10 11.01 1.21 -5.70
N PRO A 11 10.19 0.57 -4.85
CA PRO A 11 10.53 -0.74 -4.29
C PRO A 11 10.61 -1.77 -5.41
N GLN A 12 11.59 -2.68 -5.32
CA GLN A 12 11.67 -3.82 -6.23
C GLN A 12 10.35 -4.59 -6.25
N ARG A 13 9.90 -4.98 -7.45
CA ARG A 13 8.69 -5.77 -7.61
C ARG A 13 8.86 -7.08 -6.82
N PRO A 14 7.87 -7.49 -6.01
CA PRO A 14 7.90 -8.80 -5.38
C PRO A 14 8.06 -9.91 -6.42
N PRO A 15 8.76 -10.99 -6.09
CA PRO A 15 8.81 -12.17 -6.92
C PRO A 15 7.39 -12.75 -7.09
N GLY A 16 7.08 -13.19 -8.32
CA GLY A 16 5.78 -13.77 -8.68
C GLY A 16 5.00 -12.95 -9.72
N ASP A 17 3.85 -13.48 -10.10
CA ASP A 17 2.95 -12.84 -11.04
C ASP A 17 2.08 -11.78 -10.36
N LEU A 18 1.82 -10.68 -11.07
CA LEU A 18 0.87 -9.67 -10.60
C LEU A 18 -0.55 -10.20 -10.72
N TYR A 19 -1.24 -10.29 -9.59
CA TYR A 19 -2.64 -10.70 -9.55
C TYR A 19 -3.58 -9.50 -9.43
N CYS A 20 -4.65 -9.50 -10.22
CA CYS A 20 -5.70 -8.48 -10.11
C CYS A 20 -6.47 -8.67 -8.80
N ARG A 21 -6.49 -7.64 -7.94
CA ARG A 21 -7.13 -7.74 -6.62
C ARG A 21 -8.60 -7.31 -6.60
N ILE A 22 -9.05 -6.59 -7.62
CA ILE A 22 -10.37 -5.96 -7.65
C ILE A 22 -11.36 -6.78 -8.51
N PRO A 23 -12.68 -6.74 -8.23
CA PRO A 23 -13.69 -7.46 -9.00
C PRO A 23 -13.72 -7.06 -10.49
N GLN A 24 -14.24 -7.93 -11.37
CA GLN A 24 -14.33 -7.61 -12.82
C GLN A 24 -15.25 -6.43 -13.12
N ASP A 25 -16.32 -6.27 -12.34
CA ASP A 25 -17.28 -5.18 -12.39
C ASP A 25 -16.82 -3.91 -11.63
N SER A 26 -15.61 -3.92 -11.06
CA SER A 26 -15.06 -2.75 -10.38
C SER A 26 -14.96 -1.54 -11.32
N PRO A 27 -15.35 -0.33 -10.85
CA PRO A 27 -15.24 0.90 -11.64
C PRO A 27 -13.78 1.32 -11.89
N PHE A 28 -12.81 0.76 -11.17
CA PHE A 28 -11.39 1.06 -11.34
C PHE A 28 -10.74 0.16 -12.37
N ASN A 29 -9.78 0.68 -13.14
CA ASN A 29 -8.98 -0.11 -14.08
C ASN A 29 -9.84 -0.99 -15.00
N VAL A 30 -10.94 -0.46 -15.55
CA VAL A 30 -11.92 -1.21 -16.35
C VAL A 30 -11.32 -1.90 -17.57
N ARG A 31 -10.19 -1.38 -18.07
CA ARG A 31 -9.37 -1.94 -19.18
C ARG A 31 -8.17 -2.78 -18.70
N GLY A 32 -8.12 -3.14 -17.42
CA GLY A 32 -7.06 -3.95 -16.84
C GLY A 32 -7.16 -5.43 -17.23
N ALA A 33 -6.07 -6.17 -17.02
CA ALA A 33 -5.90 -7.56 -17.49
C ALA A 33 -7.08 -8.49 -17.18
N ARG A 34 -7.68 -8.41 -15.98
CA ARG A 34 -8.84 -9.23 -15.59
C ARG A 34 -10.03 -9.14 -16.56
N ASN A 35 -10.19 -8.04 -17.28
CA ASN A 35 -11.30 -7.80 -18.20
C ASN A 35 -10.93 -8.04 -19.68
N ILE A 36 -9.75 -8.57 -19.98
CA ILE A 36 -9.35 -8.92 -21.33
C ILE A 36 -10.20 -10.12 -21.80
N PRO A 37 -10.86 -10.05 -22.97
CA PRO A 37 -11.58 -11.19 -23.54
C PRO A 37 -10.63 -12.36 -23.81
N CYS A 38 -11.07 -13.56 -23.45
CA CYS A 38 -10.37 -14.79 -23.81
C CYS A 38 -10.59 -15.08 -25.31
N GLU A 39 -9.50 -15.26 -26.06
CA GLU A 39 -9.55 -15.46 -27.51
C GLU A 39 -10.29 -16.73 -27.91
N THR A 40 -10.06 -17.81 -27.17
CA THR A 40 -10.56 -19.17 -27.43
C THR A 40 -11.91 -19.47 -26.78
N VAL A 41 -12.35 -18.64 -25.83
CA VAL A 41 -13.57 -18.86 -25.01
C VAL A 41 -14.49 -17.64 -25.09
N PRO A 42 -15.45 -17.61 -26.04
CA PRO A 42 -16.37 -16.50 -26.20
C PRO A 42 -17.13 -16.17 -24.91
N GLY A 43 -17.17 -14.88 -24.56
CA GLY A 43 -17.86 -14.39 -23.36
C GLY A 43 -17.05 -14.51 -22.07
N LYS A 44 -15.92 -15.23 -22.05
CA LYS A 44 -15.04 -15.30 -20.89
C LYS A 44 -14.02 -14.15 -20.90
N ARG A 45 -13.70 -13.65 -19.71
CA ARG A 45 -12.63 -12.68 -19.47
C ARG A 45 -11.76 -13.16 -18.33
N ALA A 46 -10.44 -13.06 -18.46
CA ALA A 46 -9.52 -13.55 -17.44
C ALA A 46 -8.19 -12.78 -17.45
N PRO A 47 -7.48 -12.71 -16.30
CA PRO A 47 -6.21 -11.99 -16.20
C PRO A 47 -5.02 -12.75 -16.82
N THR A 48 -5.15 -14.04 -17.11
CA THR A 48 -4.08 -14.87 -17.66
C THR A 48 -4.63 -15.86 -18.68
N VAL A 49 -3.77 -16.28 -19.63
CA VAL A 49 -4.10 -17.34 -20.61
C VAL A 49 -4.47 -18.64 -19.91
N LYS A 50 -3.72 -19.02 -18.87
CA LYS A 50 -4.01 -20.23 -18.08
C LYS A 50 -5.43 -20.22 -17.50
N LEU A 51 -5.91 -19.08 -17.00
CA LEU A 51 -7.27 -18.98 -16.50
C LEU A 51 -8.29 -18.94 -17.64
N CYS A 52 -7.97 -18.32 -18.78
CA CYS A 52 -8.80 -18.39 -19.98
C CYS A 52 -9.08 -19.83 -20.42
N GLU A 53 -8.04 -20.67 -20.50
CA GLU A 53 -8.12 -22.07 -20.95
C GLU A 53 -8.66 -23.04 -19.88
N SER A 54 -9.00 -22.56 -18.68
CA SER A 54 -9.57 -23.37 -17.60
C SER A 54 -11.10 -23.25 -17.52
N ASP A 55 -11.75 -24.10 -16.72
CA ASP A 55 -13.17 -23.92 -16.36
C ASP A 55 -13.37 -22.99 -15.14
N GLU A 56 -12.29 -22.47 -14.56
CA GLU A 56 -12.33 -21.63 -13.37
C GLU A 56 -12.65 -20.17 -13.71
N ALA A 57 -13.32 -19.49 -12.78
CA ALA A 57 -13.58 -18.06 -12.84
C ALA A 57 -12.47 -17.26 -12.13
N PHE A 58 -12.32 -16.00 -12.53
CA PHE A 58 -11.48 -15.05 -11.78
C PHE A 58 -12.08 -14.78 -10.40
N VAL A 59 -11.25 -14.91 -9.35
CA VAL A 59 -11.64 -14.64 -7.96
C VAL A 59 -10.85 -13.43 -7.45
N PRO A 60 -11.50 -12.31 -7.14
CA PRO A 60 -10.80 -11.13 -6.64
C PRO A 60 -10.30 -11.34 -5.21
N LEU A 61 -9.16 -10.72 -4.88
CA LEU A 61 -8.58 -10.75 -3.53
C LEU A 61 -9.17 -9.70 -2.58
N ASN A 62 -9.88 -8.71 -3.11
CA ASN A 62 -10.55 -7.66 -2.34
C ASN A 62 -11.81 -7.13 -3.08
N ASP A 63 -12.64 -6.37 -2.37
CA ASP A 63 -13.80 -5.65 -2.91
C ASP A 63 -13.46 -4.50 -3.89
N GLY A 64 -12.19 -4.08 -3.92
CA GLY A 64 -11.67 -3.08 -4.85
C GLY A 64 -11.81 -1.62 -4.42
N PHE A 65 -12.29 -1.36 -3.19
CA PHE A 65 -12.38 0.01 -2.65
C PHE A 65 -11.31 0.32 -1.62
N ASN A 66 -10.68 -0.70 -1.05
CA ASN A 66 -9.69 -0.54 0.00
C ASN A 66 -8.31 -1.01 -0.46
N TRP A 67 -7.32 -0.13 -0.37
CA TRP A 67 -5.93 -0.58 -0.30
C TRP A 67 -5.75 -1.31 1.04
N LYS A 68 -5.41 -2.60 1.02
CA LYS A 68 -5.08 -3.37 2.23
C LYS A 68 -3.64 -3.84 2.17
N GLY A 69 -2.79 -3.28 3.03
CA GLY A 69 -1.43 -3.78 3.32
C GLY A 69 -0.27 -2.84 2.97
N ASP A 70 0.91 -3.42 2.81
CA ASP A 70 2.18 -2.80 2.39
C ASP A 70 2.13 -2.30 0.93
N PRO A 71 3.10 -1.50 0.44
CA PRO A 71 3.16 -0.97 -0.95
C PRO A 71 2.98 -2.01 -2.08
N ASN A 72 3.17 -3.30 -1.79
CA ASN A 72 2.94 -4.39 -2.74
C ASN A 72 1.59 -5.11 -2.56
N ALA A 73 0.77 -4.64 -1.63
CA ALA A 73 -0.53 -5.19 -1.21
C ALA A 73 -0.49 -6.68 -0.85
N THR A 74 0.61 -7.12 -0.24
CA THR A 74 0.86 -8.52 0.19
C THR A 74 0.38 -8.80 1.61
N VAL A 75 0.21 -7.77 2.45
CA VAL A 75 -0.19 -7.91 3.86
C VAL A 75 -1.72 -8.10 4.05
N SER A 76 -2.51 -8.28 2.99
CA SER A 76 -3.95 -8.62 3.12
C SER A 76 -4.20 -9.99 3.75
N GLY A 77 -3.16 -10.83 3.91
CA GLY A 77 -3.24 -12.15 4.53
C GLY A 77 -3.91 -13.21 3.64
N GLN A 78 -4.34 -12.84 2.42
CA GLN A 78 -4.92 -13.74 1.44
C GLN A 78 -3.84 -14.19 0.45
N PRO A 79 -3.57 -15.50 0.30
CA PRO A 79 -2.59 -15.97 -0.66
C PRO A 79 -3.04 -15.63 -2.09
N ILE A 80 -2.08 -15.32 -2.96
CA ILE A 80 -2.35 -15.10 -4.39
C ILE A 80 -2.78 -16.43 -5.03
N PRO A 81 -3.97 -16.52 -5.64
CA PRO A 81 -4.38 -17.70 -6.40
C PRO A 81 -3.59 -17.81 -7.71
N HIS A 82 -3.49 -19.03 -8.25
CA HIS A 82 -2.93 -19.29 -9.59
C HIS A 82 -1.47 -18.85 -9.77
N LEU A 83 -0.65 -18.96 -8.73
CA LEU A 83 0.79 -18.77 -8.84
C LEU A 83 1.38 -19.69 -9.94
N PRO A 84 2.39 -19.22 -10.69
CA PRO A 84 3.10 -20.06 -11.63
C PRO A 84 3.77 -21.24 -10.88
N PRO A 85 3.92 -22.41 -11.51
CA PRO A 85 4.39 -23.63 -10.83
C PRO A 85 5.76 -23.49 -10.13
N GLU A 86 6.61 -22.58 -10.61
CA GLU A 86 7.94 -22.30 -10.04
C GLU A 86 7.94 -21.16 -9.01
N ALA A 87 6.80 -20.55 -8.71
CA ALA A 87 6.73 -19.55 -7.64
C ALA A 87 7.00 -20.23 -6.30
N ALA A 88 8.14 -19.91 -5.69
CA ALA A 88 8.38 -20.25 -4.31
C ALA A 88 7.22 -19.72 -3.44
N PRO A 89 6.76 -20.48 -2.43
CA PRO A 89 5.76 -19.98 -1.50
C PRO A 89 6.22 -18.64 -0.94
N PRO A 90 5.31 -17.64 -0.82
CA PRO A 90 5.70 -16.33 -0.32
C PRO A 90 6.37 -16.51 1.05
N PRO A 91 7.49 -15.82 1.30
CA PRO A 91 8.10 -15.85 2.62
C PRO A 91 7.05 -15.39 3.65
N PRO A 92 7.12 -15.90 4.89
CA PRO A 92 6.23 -15.43 5.94
C PRO A 92 6.32 -13.89 6.02
N PRO A 93 5.19 -13.20 6.26
CA PRO A 93 5.18 -11.75 6.33
C PRO A 93 6.24 -11.31 7.33
N ALA A 94 7.10 -10.38 6.91
CA ALA A 94 8.05 -9.76 7.82
C ALA A 94 7.28 -9.15 9.00
N ALA A 95 7.84 -9.28 10.21
CA ALA A 95 7.28 -8.59 11.36
C ALA A 95 7.17 -7.09 11.00
N PRO A 96 6.01 -6.45 11.26
CA PRO A 96 5.89 -5.02 11.01
C PRO A 96 7.02 -4.29 11.74
N PRO A 97 7.62 -3.26 11.13
CA PRO A 97 8.62 -2.47 11.83
C PRO A 97 8.01 -1.98 13.15
N PRO A 98 8.77 -1.99 14.25
CA PRO A 98 8.26 -1.45 15.50
C PRO A 98 7.92 0.03 15.27
N PHE A 99 6.66 0.39 15.48
CA PHE A 99 6.25 1.78 15.51
C PHE A 99 6.37 2.27 16.96
N ALA A 100 7.03 3.40 17.16
CA ALA A 100 7.11 4.04 18.46
C ALA A 100 5.89 4.96 18.63
N ALA A 101 5.11 4.75 19.69
CA ALA A 101 4.08 5.68 20.12
C ALA A 101 4.60 6.50 21.30
N ALA A 102 4.27 7.79 21.32
CA ALA A 102 4.60 8.69 22.42
C ALA A 102 3.32 9.41 22.86
N GLU A 103 3.17 9.60 24.18
CA GLU A 103 2.13 10.45 24.74
C GLU A 103 2.48 11.91 24.47
N TYR A 104 1.56 12.64 23.82
CA TYR A 104 1.70 14.06 23.53
C TYR A 104 0.83 14.87 24.50
N ASP A 105 1.43 15.87 25.14
CA ASP A 105 0.73 16.83 25.98
C ASP A 105 0.35 18.07 25.15
N PRO A 106 -0.94 18.27 24.82
CA PRO A 106 -1.37 19.40 24.00
C PRO A 106 -1.24 20.76 24.69
N ALA A 107 -1.24 20.82 26.02
CA ALA A 107 -1.12 22.08 26.75
C ALA A 107 0.30 22.66 26.67
N THR A 108 1.32 21.79 26.56
CA THR A 108 2.73 22.20 26.51
C THR A 108 3.41 21.91 25.17
N GLY A 109 2.76 21.16 24.28
CA GLY A 109 3.32 20.67 23.03
C GLY A 109 4.43 19.62 23.20
N SER A 110 4.57 19.03 24.39
CA SER A 110 5.71 18.17 24.70
C SER A 110 5.41 16.68 24.49
N TYR A 111 6.41 15.91 24.07
CA TYR A 111 6.37 14.44 24.07
C TYR A 111 7.75 13.85 24.37
N ILE A 112 7.81 12.55 24.71
CA ILE A 112 9.06 11.81 24.94
C ILE A 112 9.36 10.96 23.72
N GLY A 113 10.54 11.14 23.13
CA GLY A 113 11.00 10.37 21.98
C GLY A 113 11.41 8.94 22.35
N PRO A 114 11.62 8.07 21.34
CA PRO A 114 12.10 6.69 21.55
C PRO A 114 13.48 6.62 22.24
N ASP A 115 14.23 7.72 22.16
CA ASP A 115 15.53 7.92 22.79
C ASP A 115 15.43 8.41 24.25
N GLY A 116 14.22 8.55 24.79
CA GLY A 116 13.96 9.03 26.16
C GLY A 116 14.12 10.54 26.33
N ARG A 117 14.40 11.31 25.27
CA ARG A 117 14.53 12.77 25.35
C ARG A 117 13.18 13.43 25.19
N ARG A 118 13.01 14.57 25.88
CA ARG A 118 11.83 15.43 25.71
C ARG A 118 11.99 16.26 24.45
N TYR A 119 10.96 16.26 23.62
CA TYR A 119 10.80 17.10 22.43
C TYR A 119 9.58 17.99 22.58
N THR A 120 9.52 19.04 21.78
CA THR A 120 8.40 19.98 21.76
C THR A 120 7.97 20.24 20.31
N GLN A 121 6.69 19.99 20.04
CA GLN A 121 5.98 20.24 18.79
C GLN A 121 5.02 21.42 19.04
N SER A 122 5.56 22.65 19.00
CA SER A 122 4.83 23.86 19.43
C SER A 122 3.74 24.30 18.47
N ASP A 123 3.73 23.80 17.25
CA ASP A 123 2.75 24.18 16.24
C ASP A 123 1.45 23.38 16.27
N LEU A 124 1.39 22.33 17.09
CA LEU A 124 0.19 21.55 17.37
C LEU A 124 -0.33 21.77 18.80
N ALA A 125 0.31 22.67 19.57
CA ALA A 125 -0.05 22.93 20.97
C ALA A 125 -1.26 23.87 21.08
N GLU A 126 -1.97 23.82 22.21
CA GLU A 126 -3.03 24.78 22.51
C GLU A 126 -2.45 26.20 22.57
N GLY A 127 -2.90 27.09 21.69
CA GLY A 127 -2.34 28.44 21.51
C GLY A 127 -1.30 28.57 20.40
N ALA A 128 -1.05 27.51 19.63
CA ALA A 128 -0.28 27.61 18.39
C ALA A 128 -0.91 28.64 17.44
N PRO A 129 -0.10 29.40 16.67
CA PRO A 129 -0.62 30.39 15.74
C PRO A 129 -1.54 29.73 14.69
N GLU A 130 -2.84 30.02 14.75
CA GLU A 130 -3.87 29.47 13.86
C GLU A 130 -3.71 29.91 12.39
N ASN A 131 -2.83 30.87 12.12
CA ASN A 131 -2.64 31.48 10.80
C ASN A 131 -1.75 30.65 9.86
N LYS A 132 -1.69 29.32 10.03
CA LYS A 132 -1.00 28.41 9.10
C LYS A 132 -1.90 28.08 7.91
N THR A 133 -2.06 29.04 7.02
CA THR A 133 -2.69 28.76 5.72
C THR A 133 -1.80 27.85 4.88
N TRP A 134 -2.38 27.07 3.96
CA TRP A 134 -1.58 26.22 3.06
C TRP A 134 -0.59 27.05 2.23
N GLN A 135 -0.92 28.31 1.95
CA GLN A 135 -0.06 29.26 1.24
C GLN A 135 1.24 29.52 2.01
N THR A 136 1.18 29.59 3.34
CA THR A 136 2.35 29.82 4.21
C THR A 136 3.33 28.64 4.20
N MET A 137 2.88 27.45 3.81
CA MET A 137 3.74 26.26 3.65
C MET A 137 4.54 26.27 2.34
N LEU A 138 4.14 27.09 1.36
CA LEU A 138 4.82 27.22 0.06
C LEU A 138 5.81 28.39 0.01
N LEU A 139 5.80 29.24 1.04
CA LEU A 139 6.70 30.38 1.15
C LEU A 139 7.85 30.03 2.10
N PRO A 140 9.08 30.46 1.80
CA PRO A 140 10.19 30.29 2.74
C PRO A 140 9.87 31.01 4.07
N PRO A 141 10.36 30.50 5.20
CA PRO A 141 10.10 31.10 6.50
C PRO A 141 10.52 32.56 6.51
N ALA A 142 9.64 33.44 7.02
CA ALA A 142 9.97 34.84 7.23
C ALA A 142 11.02 34.93 8.34
N ASN A 143 12.13 35.60 8.03
CA ASN A 143 13.25 35.84 8.96
C ASN A 143 12.82 36.58 10.21
#